data_AF-A0A069QGL6-F1
#
_entry.id   AF-A0A069QGL6-F1
#
_cell.length_a   1.000
_cell.length_b   1.000
_cell.length_c   1.000
_cell.angle_alpha   90.00
_cell.angle_beta   90.00
_cell.angle_gamma   90.00
#
_symmetry.space_group_name_H-M   'P 1'
#
loop_
_entity.id
_entity.type
_entity.pdbx_description
1 polymer ?
#
loop_
_entity_poly.entity_id
_entity_poly.type
_entity_poly.pdbx_seq_one_letter_code
_entity_poly.pdbx_strand_id
1 'polypeptide(L)'
;MKKFKLLSMFAIALLAVGTLFASCSSDDDGQEPNTITNNKGTYKVNGASITDLNDQYSITLAAHPGNGVKVTILKTDIGKRIDLSKRGRWKVDSPTVVANGEMETLESGSYVHVKSYANGQISISYCIKKSDGNGSRMEKGNYSGSIKPFTFQRP
;
A
#
# COMPACT_ATOMS: atom_id res chain seq x y z
N MET A 1 20.95 -21.54 58.28
CA MET A 1 21.44 -20.42 57.44
C MET A 1 21.66 -21.00 56.04
N LYS A 2 20.77 -20.77 55.05
CA LYS A 2 20.88 -19.76 53.96
C LYS A 2 22.26 -19.88 53.25
N LYS A 3 22.42 -20.19 51.94
CA LYS A 3 21.55 -20.13 50.76
C LYS A 3 22.15 -20.98 49.62
N PHE A 4 21.31 -21.68 48.86
CA PHE A 4 21.62 -22.03 47.46
C PHE A 4 21.52 -20.75 46.62
N LYS A 5 22.49 -20.50 45.72
CA LYS A 5 22.33 -19.52 44.65
C LYS A 5 22.67 -20.19 43.33
N LEU A 6 21.59 -20.63 42.68
CA LEU A 6 21.55 -21.15 41.33
C LEU A 6 21.41 -19.97 40.34
N LEU A 7 21.94 -20.20 39.15
CA LEU A 7 21.57 -19.61 37.85
C LEU A 7 22.09 -18.20 37.49
N SER A 8 23.18 -18.25 36.72
CA SER A 8 23.54 -17.31 35.66
C SER A 8 22.31 -16.88 34.84
N MET A 9 21.99 -15.59 34.87
CA MET A 9 20.99 -14.98 34.00
C MET A 9 21.70 -14.46 32.74
N PHE A 10 21.71 -15.26 31.68
CA PHE A 10 21.94 -14.75 30.34
C PHE A 10 20.61 -14.18 29.82
N ALA A 11 20.30 -12.94 30.20
CA ALA A 11 19.20 -12.20 29.58
C ALA A 11 19.72 -11.58 28.28
N ILE A 12 19.66 -12.34 27.20
CA ILE A 12 19.80 -11.78 25.85
C ILE A 12 18.53 -10.99 25.60
N ALA A 13 18.67 -9.67 25.60
CA ALA A 13 17.66 -8.74 25.14
C ALA A 13 17.28 -9.11 23.70
N LEU A 14 16.12 -9.76 23.54
CA LEU A 14 15.46 -9.84 22.24
C LEU A 14 15.07 -8.41 21.88
N LEU A 15 15.90 -7.81 21.04
CA LEU A 15 15.63 -6.59 20.31
C LEU A 15 14.20 -6.66 19.81
N ALA A 16 13.39 -5.69 20.24
CA ALA A 16 12.09 -5.42 19.69
C ALA A 16 12.25 -5.13 18.20
N VAL A 17 12.19 -6.17 17.38
CA VAL A 17 11.92 -6.05 15.96
C VAL A 17 10.47 -5.56 15.91
N GLY A 18 10.33 -4.24 15.82
CA GLY A 18 9.05 -3.56 15.80
C GLY A 18 8.11 -4.28 14.88
N THR A 19 6.97 -4.69 15.43
CA THR A 19 5.86 -5.28 14.70
C THR A 19 5.24 -4.19 13.81
N LEU A 20 5.92 -3.83 12.73
CA LEU A 20 5.34 -3.14 11.58
C LEU A 20 4.60 -4.14 10.69
N PHE A 21 4.00 -5.18 11.29
CA PHE A 21 2.91 -5.91 10.65
C PHE A 21 1.62 -5.15 10.95
N ALA A 22 1.53 -3.90 10.48
CA ALA A 22 0.23 -3.24 10.37
C ALA A 22 -0.55 -4.04 9.33
N SER A 23 -1.27 -5.04 9.84
CA SER A 23 -2.03 -6.02 9.06
C SER A 23 -2.84 -5.32 7.97
N CYS A 24 -2.74 -5.77 6.72
CA CYS A 24 -3.76 -5.53 5.69
C CYS A 24 -5.08 -6.26 6.03
N SER A 25 -5.49 -6.29 7.31
CA SER A 25 -6.82 -6.73 7.71
C SER A 25 -7.80 -5.58 7.48
N SER A 26 -9.08 -5.92 7.51
CA SER A 26 -10.25 -5.08 7.25
C SER A 26 -10.34 -3.78 8.08
N ASP A 27 -9.51 -3.63 9.09
CA ASP A 27 -9.58 -2.54 10.06
C ASP A 27 -8.50 -1.50 9.71
N ASP A 28 -8.71 -0.81 8.58
CA ASP A 28 -7.91 0.36 8.18
C ASP A 28 -8.17 1.59 9.09
N ASP A 29 -8.92 1.41 10.18
CA ASP A 29 -9.42 2.44 11.10
C ASP A 29 -8.32 3.22 11.84
N GLY A 30 -7.08 2.72 11.81
CA GLY A 30 -5.93 3.36 12.44
C GLY A 30 -5.04 4.20 11.51
N GLN A 31 -5.27 4.18 10.20
CA GLN A 31 -4.42 4.94 9.27
C GLN A 31 -4.87 6.40 9.16
N GLU A 32 -3.94 7.35 9.29
CA GLU A 32 -4.22 8.77 9.09
C GLU A 32 -4.78 9.00 7.67
N PRO A 33 -5.86 9.79 7.51
CA PRO A 33 -6.41 10.10 6.20
C PRO A 33 -5.38 10.74 5.26
N ASN A 34 -5.46 10.42 3.97
CA ASN A 34 -4.60 10.99 2.92
C ASN A 34 -3.11 10.77 3.18
N THR A 35 -2.75 9.56 3.60
CA THR A 35 -1.34 9.18 3.85
C THR A 35 -0.93 7.91 3.11
N ILE A 36 0.38 7.77 2.92
CA ILE A 36 1.05 6.54 2.49
C ILE A 36 2.00 6.15 3.62
N THR A 37 1.92 4.90 4.07
CA THR A 37 2.79 4.33 5.09
C THR A 37 3.55 3.15 4.50
N ASN A 38 4.87 3.16 4.64
CA ASN A 38 5.74 2.03 4.32
C ASN A 38 6.78 1.84 5.44
N ASN A 39 7.75 0.96 5.23
CA ASN A 39 8.79 0.65 6.22
C ASN A 39 9.66 1.86 6.61
N LYS A 40 9.64 2.97 5.84
CA LYS A 40 10.42 4.19 6.12
C LYS A 40 9.63 5.23 6.91
N GLY A 41 8.30 5.13 6.97
CA GLY A 41 7.45 6.06 7.71
C GLY A 41 6.09 6.29 7.06
N THR A 42 5.39 7.30 7.57
CA THR A 42 4.09 7.77 7.08
C THR A 42 4.25 9.15 6.44
N TYR A 43 3.68 9.31 5.25
CA TYR A 43 3.84 10.50 4.41
C TYR A 43 2.47 11.01 3.95
N LYS A 44 2.25 12.32 4.01
CA LYS A 44 1.03 12.94 3.49
C LYS A 44 1.02 12.91 1.96
N VAL A 45 -0.11 12.50 1.39
CA VAL A 45 -0.37 12.60 -0.05
C VAL A 45 -0.50 14.09 -0.39
N ASN A 46 0.28 14.55 -1.36
CA ASN A 46 0.27 15.94 -1.82
C ASN A 46 -0.05 16.08 -3.32
N GLY A 47 -0.29 14.96 -4.00
CA GLY A 47 -0.82 14.94 -5.36
C GLY A 47 -1.59 13.66 -5.62
N ALA A 48 -2.69 13.78 -6.36
CA ALA A 48 -3.42 12.65 -6.90
C ALA A 48 -3.75 12.93 -8.36
N SER A 49 -3.48 11.97 -9.23
CA SER A 49 -3.83 12.05 -10.65
C SER A 49 -4.39 10.74 -11.18
N ILE A 50 -5.18 10.83 -12.25
CA ILE A 50 -5.78 9.68 -12.92
C ILE A 50 -5.59 9.80 -14.43
N THR A 51 -5.15 8.70 -15.04
CA THR A 51 -5.07 8.53 -16.49
C THR A 51 -6.13 7.53 -16.93
N ASP A 52 -6.92 7.91 -17.92
CA ASP A 52 -7.87 7.02 -18.57
C ASP A 52 -7.12 6.17 -19.62
N LEU A 53 -7.16 4.84 -19.45
CA LEU A 53 -6.51 3.87 -20.32
C LEU A 53 -7.56 2.96 -20.98
N ASN A 54 -8.60 3.54 -21.57
CA ASN A 54 -9.74 2.87 -22.21
C ASN A 54 -10.62 2.09 -21.22
N ASP A 55 -10.27 0.85 -20.90
CA ASP A 55 -11.02 -0.03 -20.00
C ASP A 55 -10.47 -0.04 -18.57
N GLN A 56 -9.36 0.67 -18.36
CA GLN A 56 -8.68 0.80 -17.07
C GLN A 56 -8.51 2.26 -16.67
N TYR A 57 -8.32 2.46 -15.37
CA TYR A 57 -7.77 3.69 -14.81
C TYR A 57 -6.38 3.40 -14.24
N SER A 58 -5.42 4.29 -14.54
CA SER A 58 -4.15 4.37 -13.84
C SER A 58 -4.17 5.56 -12.88
N ILE A 59 -4.21 5.29 -11.59
CA ILE A 59 -4.31 6.25 -10.50
C ILE A 59 -2.94 6.39 -9.85
N THR A 60 -2.45 7.62 -9.72
CA THR A 60 -1.20 7.93 -9.04
C THR A 60 -1.48 8.75 -7.79
N LEU A 61 -0.96 8.29 -6.64
CA LEU A 61 -0.89 9.05 -5.40
C LEU A 61 0.58 9.40 -5.17
N ALA A 62 0.88 10.69 -5.05
CA ALA A 62 2.21 11.21 -4.83
C ALA A 62 2.37 11.74 -3.40
N ALA A 63 3.51 11.45 -2.79
CA ALA A 63 3.92 12.00 -1.51
C ALA A 63 5.38 12.49 -1.59
N HIS A 64 5.65 13.72 -1.14
CA HIS A 64 7.01 14.29 -1.23
C HIS A 64 7.95 13.75 -0.13
N PRO A 65 9.27 13.62 -0.42
CA PRO A 65 9.92 13.32 -1.70
C PRO A 65 10.23 11.82 -1.84
N GLY A 66 9.96 11.26 -3.02
CA GLY A 66 10.36 9.89 -3.39
C GLY A 66 9.40 8.79 -2.96
N ASN A 67 8.21 9.13 -2.44
CA ASN A 67 7.16 8.19 -2.10
C ASN A 67 5.93 8.39 -3.00
N GLY A 68 5.17 7.32 -3.20
CA GLY A 68 3.99 7.37 -4.05
C GLY A 68 3.68 5.99 -4.60
N VAL A 69 2.46 5.82 -5.06
CA VAL A 69 2.01 4.59 -5.69
C VAL A 69 1.29 4.93 -6.98
N LYS A 70 1.53 4.13 -8.01
CA LYS A 70 0.71 4.08 -9.21
C LYS A 70 -0.01 2.74 -9.23
N VAL A 71 -1.33 2.79 -9.29
CA VAL A 71 -2.21 1.62 -9.31
C VAL A 71 -3.02 1.65 -10.59
N THR A 72 -3.03 0.54 -11.33
CA THR A 72 -3.87 0.36 -12.52
C THR A 72 -4.92 -0.72 -12.23
N ILE A 73 -6.19 -0.42 -12.49
CA ILE A 73 -7.34 -1.33 -12.30
C ILE A 73 -8.37 -1.17 -13.42
N LEU A 74 -9.23 -2.16 -13.61
CA LEU A 74 -10.38 -2.04 -14.52
C LEU A 74 -11.38 -1.00 -14.02
N LYS A 75 -11.98 -0.25 -14.95
CA LYS A 75 -13.07 0.69 -14.63
C LYS A 75 -14.27 -0.02 -13.97
N THR A 76 -14.53 -1.26 -14.39
CA THR A 76 -15.61 -2.11 -13.87
C THR A 76 -15.39 -2.59 -12.43
N ASP A 77 -14.20 -2.37 -11.85
CA ASP A 77 -13.87 -2.75 -10.48
C ASP A 77 -13.94 -1.60 -9.49
N ILE A 78 -14.31 -0.39 -9.93
CA ILE A 78 -14.69 0.69 -9.00
C ILE A 78 -15.85 0.20 -8.12
N GLY A 79 -15.76 0.48 -6.82
CA GLY A 79 -16.68 0.01 -5.79
C GLY A 79 -16.40 -1.42 -5.29
N LYS A 80 -15.41 -2.12 -5.87
CA LYS A 80 -14.99 -3.44 -5.42
C LYS A 80 -13.61 -3.38 -4.77
N ARG A 81 -13.41 -4.24 -3.77
CA ARG A 81 -12.08 -4.54 -3.23
C ARG A 81 -11.43 -5.62 -4.10
N ILE A 82 -10.38 -5.27 -4.81
CA ILE A 82 -9.62 -6.17 -5.66
C ILE A 82 -8.59 -6.88 -4.79
N ASP A 83 -8.64 -8.22 -4.80
CA ASP A 83 -7.71 -9.09 -4.09
C ASP A 83 -6.45 -9.31 -4.94
N LEU A 84 -5.33 -8.67 -4.54
CA LEU A 84 -4.07 -8.72 -5.29
C LEU A 84 -3.27 -10.00 -5.03
N SER A 85 -3.76 -10.87 -4.13
CA SER A 85 -3.21 -12.23 -4.00
C SER A 85 -3.69 -13.18 -5.10
N LYS A 86 -4.62 -12.72 -5.94
CA LYS A 86 -5.13 -13.44 -7.11
C LYS A 86 -4.66 -12.80 -8.40
N ARG A 87 -4.49 -13.64 -9.43
CA ARG A 87 -4.21 -13.18 -10.79
C ARG A 87 -5.35 -12.28 -11.27
N GLY A 88 -5.00 -11.24 -12.01
CA GLY A 88 -5.99 -10.29 -12.52
C GLY A 88 -5.37 -9.14 -13.29
N ARG A 89 -6.23 -8.35 -13.94
CA ARG A 89 -5.85 -7.18 -14.72
C ARG A 89 -5.65 -5.97 -13.81
N TRP A 90 -4.58 -6.03 -13.02
CA TRP A 90 -4.16 -4.97 -12.12
C TRP A 90 -2.64 -4.80 -12.18
N LYS A 91 -2.16 -3.58 -11.90
CA LYS A 91 -0.73 -3.29 -11.75
C LYS A 91 -0.51 -2.37 -10.57
N VAL A 92 0.57 -2.59 -9.83
CA VAL A 92 1.04 -1.67 -8.79
C VAL A 92 2.51 -1.36 -9.04
N ASP A 93 2.86 -0.09 -8.89
CA ASP A 93 4.20 0.43 -9.10
C ASP A 93 4.47 1.48 -8.03
N SER A 94 5.28 1.11 -7.04
CA SER A 94 5.75 1.98 -5.98
C SER A 94 7.23 1.73 -5.70
N PRO A 95 7.92 2.64 -5.00
CA PRO A 95 9.30 2.42 -4.53
C PRO A 95 9.45 1.17 -3.64
N THR A 96 8.36 0.67 -3.08
CA THR A 96 8.35 -0.45 -2.13
C THR A 96 8.00 -1.76 -2.82
N VAL A 97 6.97 -1.77 -3.68
CA VAL A 97 6.46 -2.97 -4.36
C VAL A 97 6.10 -2.65 -5.81
N VAL A 98 6.61 -3.46 -6.73
CA VAL A 98 6.19 -3.49 -8.13
C VAL A 98 5.64 -4.88 -8.43
N ALA A 99 4.45 -4.93 -9.04
CA ALA A 99 3.82 -6.17 -9.49
C ALA A 99 2.80 -5.93 -10.61
N ASN A 100 2.71 -6.90 -11.51
CA ASN A 100 1.66 -7.00 -12.53
C ASN A 100 0.85 -8.27 -12.28
N GLY A 101 -0.45 -8.13 -12.02
CA GLY A 101 -1.36 -9.22 -11.70
C GLY A 101 -1.55 -10.27 -12.79
N GLU A 102 -1.16 -9.95 -14.03
CA GLU A 102 -1.12 -10.91 -15.13
C GLU A 102 0.13 -11.81 -15.05
N MET A 103 1.21 -11.35 -14.41
CA MET A 103 2.53 -12.02 -14.38
C MET A 103 2.87 -12.62 -13.02
N GLU A 104 2.47 -11.97 -11.93
CA GLU A 104 2.72 -12.39 -10.55
C GLU A 104 1.59 -11.94 -9.62
N THR A 105 1.52 -12.51 -8.42
CA THR A 105 0.55 -12.13 -7.37
C THR A 105 1.28 -11.59 -6.15
N LEU A 106 0.60 -10.78 -5.36
CA LEU A 106 1.09 -10.32 -4.07
C LEU A 106 0.69 -11.29 -2.95
N GLU A 107 1.18 -11.02 -1.73
CA GLU A 107 0.85 -11.84 -0.56
C GLU A 107 -0.60 -11.65 -0.12
N SER A 108 -1.13 -12.66 0.58
CA SER A 108 -2.48 -12.63 1.15
C SER A 108 -2.73 -11.36 1.99
N GLY A 109 -3.93 -10.81 1.84
CA GLY A 109 -4.33 -9.53 2.41
C GLY A 109 -3.96 -8.33 1.55
N SER A 110 -3.16 -8.48 0.49
CA SER A 110 -2.91 -7.37 -0.44
C SER A 110 -4.16 -7.02 -1.23
N TYR A 111 -4.48 -5.73 -1.32
CA TYR A 111 -5.69 -5.26 -1.99
C TYR A 111 -5.54 -3.85 -2.55
N VAL A 112 -6.41 -3.52 -3.51
CA VAL A 112 -6.77 -2.15 -3.89
C VAL A 112 -8.27 -2.00 -3.82
N HIS A 113 -8.76 -0.89 -3.29
CA HIS A 113 -10.17 -0.55 -3.26
C HIS A 113 -10.37 0.90 -3.66
N VAL A 114 -10.83 1.13 -4.89
CA VAL A 114 -11.34 2.44 -5.31
C VAL A 114 -12.82 2.45 -4.97
N LYS A 115 -13.16 2.93 -3.77
CA LYS A 115 -14.54 2.96 -3.25
C LYS A 115 -15.46 3.79 -4.13
N SER A 116 -14.99 4.93 -4.62
CA SER A 116 -15.74 5.79 -5.52
C SER A 116 -14.82 6.62 -6.42
N TYR A 117 -15.31 6.92 -7.63
CA TYR A 117 -14.75 7.93 -8.51
C TYR A 117 -15.88 8.58 -9.31
N ALA A 118 -16.14 9.85 -9.05
CA ALA A 118 -17.17 10.63 -9.75
C ALA A 118 -16.86 12.12 -9.65
N ASN A 119 -17.18 12.89 -10.71
CA ASN A 119 -17.07 14.35 -10.72
C ASN A 119 -15.69 14.88 -10.27
N GLY A 120 -14.60 14.20 -10.68
CA GLY A 120 -13.24 14.57 -10.30
C GLY A 120 -12.88 14.34 -8.82
N GLN A 121 -13.72 13.63 -8.06
CA GLN A 121 -13.45 13.19 -6.70
C GLN A 121 -13.20 11.68 -6.69
N ILE A 122 -12.21 11.24 -5.91
CA ILE A 122 -11.89 9.82 -5.72
C ILE A 122 -11.87 9.48 -4.23
N SER A 123 -12.20 8.23 -3.89
CA SER A 123 -11.88 7.61 -2.61
C SER A 123 -11.20 6.27 -2.88
N ILE A 124 -9.94 6.14 -2.50
CA ILE A 124 -9.09 4.97 -2.72
C ILE A 124 -8.39 4.57 -1.42
N SER A 125 -8.32 3.27 -1.15
CA SER A 125 -7.39 2.67 -0.20
C SER A 125 -6.69 1.45 -0.80
N TYR A 126 -5.50 1.14 -0.31
CA TYR A 126 -4.74 -0.02 -0.74
C TYR A 126 -3.80 -0.50 0.36
N CYS A 127 -3.41 -1.76 0.27
CA CYS A 127 -2.34 -2.36 1.04
C CYS A 127 -1.64 -3.39 0.16
N ILE A 128 -0.33 -3.28 -0.02
CA ILE A 128 0.47 -4.13 -0.89
C ILE A 128 1.60 -4.77 -0.08
N LYS A 129 1.71 -6.10 -0.16
CA LYS A 129 2.70 -6.91 0.55
C LYS A 129 3.44 -7.83 -0.41
N LYS A 130 4.76 -7.84 -0.30
CA LYS A 130 5.63 -8.73 -1.09
C LYS A 130 6.80 -9.19 -0.23
N SER A 131 6.97 -10.49 -0.12
CA SER A 131 8.17 -11.12 0.44
C SER A 131 8.90 -11.90 -0.66
N ASP A 132 10.13 -11.50 -0.95
CA ASP A 132 11.01 -12.20 -1.90
C ASP A 132 12.46 -12.19 -1.39
N GLY A 133 13.43 -12.51 -2.26
CA GLY A 133 14.85 -12.50 -1.89
C GLY A 133 15.39 -11.17 -1.36
N ASN A 134 14.63 -10.07 -1.49
CA ASN A 134 14.95 -8.76 -0.93
C ASN A 134 14.30 -8.50 0.43
N GLY A 135 13.67 -9.50 1.03
CA GLY A 135 12.96 -9.41 2.31
C GLY A 135 11.47 -9.08 2.18
N SER A 136 10.82 -8.94 3.33
CA SER A 136 9.39 -8.59 3.41
C SER A 136 9.19 -7.08 3.33
N ARG A 137 8.33 -6.64 2.42
CA ARG A 137 8.02 -5.23 2.16
C ARG A 137 6.52 -5.04 2.17
N MET A 138 6.09 -3.96 2.79
CA MET A 138 4.69 -3.56 2.84
C MET A 138 4.55 -2.06 2.64
N GLU A 139 3.52 -1.68 1.90
CA GLU A 139 3.08 -0.30 1.77
C GLU A 139 1.55 -0.26 1.81
N LYS A 140 0.99 0.74 2.48
CA LYS A 140 -0.45 0.97 2.49
C LYS A 140 -0.74 2.44 2.40
N GLY A 141 -1.89 2.78 1.82
CA GLY A 141 -2.24 4.17 1.62
C GLY A 141 -3.73 4.36 1.47
N ASN A 142 -4.17 5.57 1.76
CA ASN A 142 -5.51 6.01 1.44
C ASN A 142 -5.50 7.44 0.93
N TYR A 143 -6.48 7.76 0.10
CA TYR A 143 -6.72 9.11 -0.38
C TYR A 143 -8.21 9.32 -0.65
N SER A 144 -8.75 10.43 -0.16
CA SER A 144 -10.07 10.92 -0.52
C SER A 144 -10.00 12.41 -0.82
N GLY A 145 -10.39 12.79 -2.03
CA GLY A 145 -10.37 14.18 -2.47
C GLY A 145 -10.30 14.35 -3.99
N SER A 146 -9.98 15.57 -4.40
CA SER A 146 -9.91 15.97 -5.80
C SER A 146 -8.78 15.27 -6.53
N ILE A 147 -9.08 14.66 -7.66
CA ILE A 147 -8.08 14.01 -8.52
C ILE A 147 -7.94 14.79 -9.83
N LYS A 148 -6.70 15.07 -10.22
CA LYS A 148 -6.42 15.77 -11.48
C LYS A 148 -6.36 14.75 -12.63
N PRO A 149 -7.07 14.97 -13.74
CA PRO A 149 -6.77 14.24 -14.97
C PRO A 149 -5.28 14.43 -15.29
N PHE A 150 -4.57 13.35 -15.57
CA PHE A 150 -3.21 13.48 -16.09
C PHE A 150 -3.31 13.94 -17.55
N THR A 151 -3.21 15.25 -17.77
CA THR A 151 -3.04 15.82 -19.10
C THR A 151 -1.57 15.73 -19.47
N PHE A 152 -1.25 14.90 -20.47
CA PHE A 152 0.05 14.99 -21.13
C PHE A 152 0.11 16.35 -21.82
N GLN A 153 0.73 17.34 -21.18
CA GLN A 153 1.14 18.54 -21.90
C GLN A 153 2.28 18.11 -22.82
N ARG A 154 1.98 17.92 -24.12
CA ARG A 154 3.04 17.88 -25.13
C ARG A 154 3.77 19.23 -25.06
N PRO A 155 5.11 19.25 -25.08
CA PRO A 155 5.85 20.49 -25.33
C PRO A 155 5.43 21.13 -26.66
#